data_AF-A0A3R6HHD0-F1
#
_entry.id   AF-A0A3R6HHD0-F1
#
_cell.length_a   1.000
_cell.length_b   1.000
_cell.length_c   1.000
_cell.angle_alpha   90.00
_cell.angle_beta   90.00
_cell.angle_gamma   90.00
#
_symmetry.space_group_name_H-M   'P 1'
#
loop_
_entity.id
_entity.type
_entity.pdbx_description
1 polymer ?
#
loop_
_entity_poly.entity_id
_entity_poly.type
_entity_poly.pdbx_seq_one_letter_code
_entity_poly.pdbx_strand_id
1 'polypeptide(L)'
;MVEEAKEIENSESLAVRLMRLSYIERIGTLLGIMIGEDISPRKSIVNEFHVAYDTIRKFLKFDTTIQFETIAKFCYIIGYYLHEEYEAVENYKSKKHIKDRTKRLGRINQLQREYKEIYGAGAEAVEDLIKKKVDLRQFVNKAE
;
A
#
# COMPACT_ATOMS: atom_id res chain seq x y z
N MET A 1 -45.58 -16.29 -0.37
CA MET A 1 -44.99 -14.93 -0.44
C MET A 1 -43.88 -14.80 0.60
N VAL A 2 -42.82 -15.62 0.52
CA VAL A 2 -41.68 -15.61 1.46
C VAL A 2 -40.37 -15.74 0.68
N GLU A 3 -40.26 -15.00 -0.43
CA GLU A 3 -39.05 -15.02 -1.27
C GLU A 3 -38.41 -13.62 -1.44
N GLU A 4 -39.14 -12.54 -1.16
CA GLU A 4 -38.63 -11.17 -1.34
C GLU A 4 -37.81 -10.63 -0.14
N ALA A 5 -37.72 -11.38 0.97
CA ALA A 5 -37.03 -10.90 2.17
C ALA A 5 -35.52 -11.24 2.21
N LYS A 6 -34.96 -11.93 1.20
CA LYS A 6 -33.56 -12.39 1.22
C LYS A 6 -32.59 -11.63 0.31
N GLU A 7 -33.04 -10.66 -0.49
CA GLU A 7 -32.16 -9.98 -1.46
C GLU A 7 -31.77 -8.53 -1.10
N ILE A 8 -32.22 -7.98 0.03
CA ILE A 8 -31.98 -6.56 0.36
C ILE A 8 -30.76 -6.35 1.28
N GLU A 9 -30.12 -7.42 1.80
CA GLU A 9 -29.12 -7.29 2.87
C GLU A 9 -27.66 -7.07 2.43
N ASN A 10 -27.35 -6.79 1.15
CA ASN A 10 -25.93 -6.69 0.75
C ASN A 10 -25.58 -5.64 -0.33
N SER A 11 -26.30 -4.52 -0.40
CA SER A 11 -25.85 -3.39 -1.24
C SER A 11 -24.99 -2.43 -0.43
N GLU A 12 -23.66 -2.45 -0.63
CA GLU A 12 -22.72 -1.45 -0.10
C GLU A 12 -23.29 -0.04 -0.33
N SER A 13 -23.38 0.79 0.73
CA SER A 13 -23.97 2.13 0.63
C SER A 13 -23.15 3.04 -0.29
N LEU A 14 -23.79 4.06 -0.86
CA LEU A 14 -23.11 5.03 -1.73
C LEU A 14 -21.91 5.69 -1.02
N ALA A 15 -22.05 6.01 0.27
CA ALA A 15 -20.97 6.60 1.05
C ALA A 15 -19.76 5.67 1.16
N VAL A 16 -20.00 4.37 1.39
CA VAL A 16 -18.93 3.37 1.49
C VAL A 16 -18.24 3.17 0.13
N ARG A 17 -19.00 3.13 -0.98
CA ARG A 17 -18.44 3.07 -2.34
C ARG A 17 -17.54 4.25 -2.65
N LEU A 18 -17.98 5.46 -2.32
CA LEU A 18 -17.21 6.69 -2.55
C LEU A 18 -15.94 6.74 -1.69
N MET A 19 -16.03 6.31 -0.43
CA MET A 19 -14.87 6.17 0.44
C MET A 19 -13.86 5.18 -0.14
N ARG A 20 -14.32 4.00 -0.58
CA ARG A 20 -13.47 2.98 -1.18
C ARG A 20 -12.79 3.46 -2.46
N LEU A 21 -13.52 4.16 -3.32
CA LEU A 21 -12.95 4.80 -4.52
C LEU A 21 -11.86 5.81 -4.16
N SER A 22 -12.11 6.67 -3.16
CA SER A 22 -11.11 7.64 -2.69
C SER A 22 -9.81 6.96 -2.22
N TYR A 23 -9.91 5.84 -1.50
CA TYR A 23 -8.73 5.04 -1.15
C TYR A 23 -8.02 4.49 -2.39
N ILE A 24 -8.77 3.88 -3.32
CA ILE A 24 -8.21 3.27 -4.53
C ILE A 24 -7.45 4.31 -5.36
N GLU A 25 -7.99 5.51 -5.54
CA GLU A 25 -7.35 6.60 -6.28
C GLU A 25 -6.06 7.07 -5.63
N ARG A 26 -6.09 7.31 -4.31
CA ARG A 26 -4.91 7.78 -3.56
C ARG A 26 -3.82 6.71 -3.51
N ILE A 27 -4.19 5.46 -3.26
CA ILE A 27 -3.26 4.31 -3.24
C ILE A 27 -2.68 4.07 -4.62
N GLY A 28 -3.52 4.04 -5.67
CA GLY A 28 -3.07 3.82 -7.04
C GLY A 28 -2.10 4.90 -7.51
N THR A 29 -2.34 6.16 -7.12
CA THR A 29 -1.45 7.30 -7.41
C THR A 29 -0.10 7.12 -6.71
N LEU A 30 -0.10 6.89 -5.40
CA LEU A 30 1.12 6.70 -4.61
C LEU A 30 1.92 5.49 -5.10
N LEU A 31 1.24 4.36 -5.35
CA LEU A 31 1.85 3.14 -5.87
C LEU A 31 2.45 3.35 -7.26
N GLY A 32 1.76 4.10 -8.13
CA GLY A 32 2.26 4.46 -9.45
C GLY A 32 3.56 5.26 -9.38
N ILE A 33 3.64 6.24 -8.48
CA ILE A 33 4.85 7.02 -8.21
C ILE A 33 5.98 6.11 -7.70
N MET A 34 5.70 5.29 -6.69
CA MET A 34 6.73 4.41 -6.11
C MET A 34 7.28 3.40 -7.12
N ILE A 35 6.43 2.85 -8.01
CA ILE A 35 6.88 1.98 -9.11
C ILE A 35 7.72 2.78 -10.12
N GLY A 36 7.28 3.98 -10.49
CA GLY A 36 8.00 4.85 -11.44
C GLY A 36 9.36 5.31 -10.92
N GLU A 37 9.50 5.45 -9.61
CA GLU A 37 10.73 5.82 -8.90
C GLU A 37 11.56 4.62 -8.42
N ASP A 38 11.22 3.40 -8.86
CA ASP A 38 11.93 2.15 -8.55
C ASP A 38 12.00 1.82 -7.04
N ILE A 39 11.08 2.35 -6.24
CA ILE A 39 10.96 2.11 -4.79
C ILE A 39 10.28 0.77 -4.52
N SER A 40 9.20 0.49 -5.25
CA SER A 40 8.43 -0.76 -5.11
C SER A 40 8.23 -1.44 -6.47
N PRO A 41 9.28 -2.06 -7.04
CA PRO A 41 9.17 -2.72 -8.34
C PRO A 41 8.05 -3.76 -8.34
N ARG A 42 7.19 -3.75 -9.37
CA ARG A 42 6.02 -4.66 -9.45
C ARG A 42 6.38 -6.12 -9.20
N LYS A 43 7.51 -6.57 -9.76
CA LYS A 43 7.99 -7.95 -9.61
C LYS A 43 8.32 -8.29 -8.16
N SER A 44 8.92 -7.36 -7.41
CA SER A 44 9.23 -7.54 -6.00
C SER A 44 7.95 -7.66 -5.18
N ILE A 45 6.97 -6.78 -5.41
CA ILE A 45 5.68 -6.83 -4.71
C ILE A 45 5.01 -8.21 -4.89
N VAL A 46 4.92 -8.68 -6.13
CA VAL A 46 4.32 -9.99 -6.46
C VAL A 46 5.04 -11.13 -5.77
N ASN A 47 6.38 -11.12 -5.79
CA ASN A 47 7.18 -12.21 -5.26
C ASN A 47 7.21 -12.24 -3.72
N GLU A 48 7.31 -11.07 -3.09
CA GLU A 48 7.51 -10.96 -1.65
C GLU A 48 6.20 -11.00 -0.86
N PHE A 49 5.12 -10.46 -1.43
CA PHE A 49 3.81 -10.38 -0.76
C PHE A 49 2.74 -11.29 -1.37
N HIS A 50 3.13 -12.13 -2.34
CA HIS A 50 2.23 -13.08 -3.03
C HIS A 50 0.95 -12.43 -3.56
N VAL A 51 1.04 -11.15 -3.96
CA VAL A 51 -0.06 -10.41 -4.55
C VAL A 51 -0.10 -10.71 -6.05
N ALA A 52 -1.28 -10.98 -6.59
CA ALA A 52 -1.45 -11.16 -8.03
C ALA A 52 -1.03 -9.90 -8.80
N TYR A 53 -0.31 -10.06 -9.91
CA TYR A 53 0.11 -8.94 -10.77
C TYR A 53 -1.09 -8.07 -11.21
N ASP A 54 -2.25 -8.70 -11.44
CA ASP A 54 -3.47 -8.02 -11.81
C ASP A 54 -4.00 -7.09 -10.70
N THR A 55 -3.80 -7.41 -9.43
CA THR A 55 -4.18 -6.53 -8.30
C THR A 55 -3.43 -5.20 -8.36
N ILE A 56 -2.13 -5.22 -8.68
CA ILE A 56 -1.35 -3.99 -8.88
C ILE A 56 -1.91 -3.21 -10.08
N ARG A 57 -2.22 -3.89 -11.18
CA ARG A 57 -2.81 -3.27 -12.38
C ARG A 57 -4.15 -2.61 -12.07
N LYS A 58 -4.99 -3.23 -11.25
CA LYS A 58 -6.29 -2.71 -10.81
C LYS A 58 -6.14 -1.42 -10.04
N PHE A 59 -5.21 -1.34 -9.07
CA PHE A 59 -4.91 -0.08 -8.38
C PHE A 59 -4.49 1.03 -9.35
N LEU A 60 -3.60 0.72 -10.31
CA LEU A 60 -3.13 1.70 -11.29
C LEU A 60 -4.20 2.16 -12.30
N LYS A 61 -5.30 1.42 -12.41
CA LYS A 61 -6.47 1.75 -13.23
C LYS A 61 -7.66 2.27 -12.42
N PHE A 62 -7.47 2.43 -11.12
CA PHE A 62 -8.51 2.82 -10.16
C PHE A 62 -9.76 1.93 -10.23
N ASP A 63 -9.55 0.63 -10.38
CA ASP A 63 -10.62 -0.36 -10.52
C ASP A 63 -11.47 -0.43 -9.24
N THR A 64 -12.76 -0.12 -9.35
CA THR A 64 -13.73 -0.08 -8.25
C THR A 64 -14.18 -1.45 -7.76
N THR A 65 -13.59 -2.55 -8.24
CA THR A 65 -13.83 -3.90 -7.71
C THR A 65 -12.87 -4.27 -6.57
N ILE A 66 -11.85 -3.45 -6.31
CA ILE A 66 -10.91 -3.66 -5.21
C ILE A 66 -11.65 -3.57 -3.87
N GLN A 67 -11.45 -4.59 -3.04
CA GLN A 67 -12.08 -4.74 -1.72
C GLN A 67 -11.24 -4.07 -0.62
N PHE A 68 -11.86 -3.78 0.52
CA PHE A 68 -11.19 -3.13 1.65
C PHE A 68 -10.07 -3.97 2.24
N GLU A 69 -10.17 -5.30 2.21
CA GLU A 69 -9.11 -6.21 2.66
C GLU A 69 -7.86 -6.06 1.79
N THR A 70 -8.05 -5.88 0.47
CA THR A 70 -6.95 -5.61 -0.45
C THR A 70 -6.35 -4.22 -0.20
N ILE A 71 -7.18 -3.20 0.06
CA ILE A 71 -6.71 -1.86 0.45
C ILE A 71 -5.87 -1.91 1.74
N ALA A 72 -6.33 -2.65 2.75
CA ALA A 72 -5.63 -2.86 4.00
C ALA A 72 -4.31 -3.62 3.80
N LYS A 73 -4.28 -4.68 2.98
CA LYS A 73 -3.06 -5.41 2.60
C LYS A 73 -2.01 -4.48 2.00
N PHE A 74 -2.43 -3.53 1.15
CA PHE A 74 -1.53 -2.55 0.54
C PHE A 74 -0.98 -1.50 1.51
N CYS A 75 -1.59 -1.30 2.69
CA CYS A 75 -1.01 -0.50 3.77
C CYS A 75 0.38 -1.06 4.15
N TYR A 76 0.44 -2.36 4.44
CA TYR A 76 1.67 -3.05 4.84
C TYR A 76 2.71 -3.06 3.72
N ILE A 77 2.29 -3.29 2.47
CA ILE A 77 3.19 -3.35 1.31
C ILE A 77 3.85 -1.99 1.08
N ILE A 78 3.05 -0.92 1.05
CA ILE A 78 3.57 0.44 0.83
C ILE A 78 4.49 0.86 1.98
N GLY A 79 4.05 0.63 3.23
CA GLY A 79 4.86 0.95 4.41
C GLY A 79 6.20 0.20 4.42
N TYR A 80 6.21 -1.07 4.03
CA TYR A 80 7.44 -1.87 3.90
C TYR A 80 8.43 -1.25 2.91
N TYR A 81 8.03 -1.00 1.66
CA TYR A 81 8.96 -0.49 0.66
C TYR A 81 9.43 0.94 0.95
N LEU A 82 8.57 1.80 1.51
CA LEU A 82 9.00 3.14 1.93
C LEU A 82 10.02 3.10 3.08
N HIS A 83 9.91 2.14 3.99
CA HIS A 83 10.88 1.96 5.06
C HIS A 83 12.21 1.39 4.52
N GLU A 84 12.16 0.34 3.70
CA GLU A 84 13.36 -0.27 3.13
C GLU A 84 14.17 0.73 2.29
N GLU A 85 13.50 1.53 1.45
CA GLU A 85 14.16 2.55 0.66
C GLU A 85 14.76 3.66 1.54
N TYR A 86 14.05 4.10 2.58
CA TYR A 86 14.59 5.05 3.56
C TYR A 86 15.86 4.50 4.21
N GLU A 87 15.81 3.29 4.76
CA GLU A 87 16.95 2.64 5.41
C GLU A 87 18.12 2.42 4.44
N ALA A 88 17.83 2.10 3.17
CA ALA A 88 18.84 1.89 2.17
C ALA A 88 19.59 3.18 1.82
N VAL A 89 18.88 4.30 1.72
CA VAL A 89 19.46 5.61 1.41
C VAL A 89 20.12 6.23 2.64
N GLU A 90 19.49 6.14 3.81
CA GLU A 90 20.00 6.70 5.06
C GLU A 90 21.33 6.04 5.45
N ASN A 91 21.41 4.71 5.36
CA ASN A 91 22.59 3.93 5.76
C ASN A 91 23.59 3.66 4.63
N TYR A 92 23.55 4.42 3.52
CA TYR A 92 24.46 4.27 2.37
C TYR A 92 24.48 2.86 1.72
N LYS A 93 23.44 2.05 1.94
CA LYS A 93 23.31 0.74 1.29
C LYS A 93 22.96 0.89 -0.19
N SER A 94 22.26 1.98 -0.55
CA SER A 94 21.94 2.31 -1.94
C SER A 94 23.09 3.06 -2.62
N LYS A 95 23.76 2.40 -3.58
CA LYS A 95 24.77 3.06 -4.43
C LYS A 95 24.18 4.04 -5.44
N LYS A 96 22.86 3.99 -5.68
CA LYS A 96 22.16 4.82 -6.67
C LYS A 96 22.07 6.30 -6.26
N HIS A 97 22.02 6.59 -4.97
CA HIS A 97 21.66 7.91 -4.45
C HIS A 97 22.75 8.61 -3.62
N ILE A 98 24.01 8.21 -3.78
CA ILE A 98 25.12 8.74 -2.95
C ILE A 98 25.28 10.27 -3.14
N LYS A 99 25.11 10.77 -4.37
CA LYS A 99 25.35 12.20 -4.69
C LYS A 99 24.16 13.10 -4.37
N ASP A 100 22.94 12.56 -4.33
CA ASP A 100 21.69 13.31 -4.15
C ASP A 100 20.88 12.82 -2.94
N ARG A 101 21.55 12.16 -1.98
CA ARG A 101 20.97 11.56 -0.78
C ARG A 101 19.94 12.44 -0.08
N THR A 102 20.27 13.69 0.23
CA THR A 102 19.36 14.62 0.91
C THR A 102 18.08 14.86 0.10
N LYS A 103 18.19 14.96 -1.22
CA LYS A 103 17.03 15.13 -2.11
C LYS A 103 16.19 13.84 -2.13
N ARG A 104 16.84 12.68 -2.21
CA ARG A 104 16.15 11.38 -2.20
C ARG A 104 15.42 11.13 -0.88
N LEU A 105 16.07 11.39 0.27
CA LEU A 105 15.44 11.32 1.59
C LEU A 105 14.27 12.31 1.71
N GLY A 106 14.43 13.53 1.21
CA GLY A 106 13.34 14.51 1.15
C GLY A 106 12.12 13.98 0.38
N ARG A 107 12.36 13.32 -0.76
CA ARG A 107 11.31 12.67 -1.56
C ARG A 107 10.66 11.50 -0.83
N ILE A 108 11.44 10.62 -0.22
CA ILE A 108 10.90 9.48 0.55
C ILE A 108 10.06 9.97 1.73
N ASN A 109 10.53 10.98 2.47
CA ASN A 109 9.79 11.58 3.58
C ASN A 109 8.47 12.21 3.13
N GLN A 110 8.41 12.78 1.91
CA GLN A 110 7.16 13.24 1.33
C GLN A 110 6.20 12.06 1.07
N LEU A 111 6.67 11.00 0.43
CA LEU A 111 5.85 9.81 0.15
C LEU A 111 5.36 9.13 1.42
N GLN A 112 6.18 9.12 2.49
CA GLN A 112 5.77 8.63 3.81
C GLN A 112 4.67 9.49 4.45
N ARG A 113 4.67 10.80 4.25
CA ARG A 113 3.56 11.66 4.71
C ARG A 113 2.28 11.37 3.93
N GLU A 114 2.36 11.27 2.60
CA GLU A 114 1.22 10.91 1.75
C GLU A 114 0.64 9.53 2.15
N TYR A 115 1.51 8.55 2.41
CA TYR A 115 1.13 7.25 2.96
C TYR A 115 0.39 7.35 4.31
N LYS A 116 0.92 8.14 5.26
CA LYS A 116 0.30 8.36 6.57
C LYS A 116 -1.06 9.07 6.45
N GLU A 117 -1.19 10.03 5.53
CA GLU A 117 -2.47 10.70 5.26
C GLU A 117 -3.52 9.77 4.65
N ILE A 118 -3.11 8.71 3.95
CA ILE A 118 -4.04 7.70 3.41
C ILE A 118 -4.49 6.79 4.54
N TYR A 119 -3.55 6.19 5.27
CA TYR A 119 -3.84 5.06 6.15
C TYR A 119 -4.00 5.41 7.63
N GLY A 120 -3.60 6.60 8.08
CA GLY A 120 -3.73 7.04 9.47
C GLY A 120 -3.21 6.01 10.47
N ALA A 121 -4.08 5.54 11.35
CA ALA A 121 -3.77 4.51 12.35
C ALA A 121 -3.22 3.20 11.74
N GLY A 122 -3.60 2.86 10.50
CA GLY A 122 -3.02 1.71 9.78
C GLY A 122 -1.52 1.90 9.52
N ALA A 123 -1.10 3.13 9.18
CA ALA A 123 0.31 3.43 8.99
C ALA A 123 1.11 3.38 10.30
N GLU A 124 0.51 3.84 11.41
CA GLU A 124 1.11 3.75 12.74
C GLU A 124 1.31 2.30 13.18
N ALA A 125 0.31 1.43 12.95
CA ALA A 125 0.42 0.01 13.24
C ALA A 125 1.56 -0.67 12.45
N VAL A 126 1.72 -0.31 11.17
CA VAL A 126 2.84 -0.80 10.35
C VAL A 126 4.18 -0.31 10.90
N GLU A 127 4.27 0.96 11.31
CA GLU A 127 5.49 1.52 11.92
C GLU A 127 5.87 0.77 13.20
N ASP A 128 4.89 0.42 14.04
CA ASP A 128 5.11 -0.35 15.26
C ASP A 128 5.58 -1.79 14.98
N LEU A 129 5.04 -2.44 13.95
CA LEU A 129 5.49 -3.77 13.53
C LEU A 129 6.94 -3.72 13.01
N ILE A 130 7.30 -2.69 12.25
CA ILE A 130 8.68 -2.46 11.78
C ILE A 130 9.62 -2.24 12.97
N LYS A 131 9.24 -1.40 13.95
CA LYS A 131 10.03 -1.20 15.19
C LYS A 131 10.23 -2.50 15.95
N LYS A 132 9.23 -3.37 15.97
CA LYS A 132 9.28 -4.72 16.57
C LYS A 132 10.05 -5.75 15.71
N LYS A 133 10.59 -5.34 14.55
CA LYS A 133 11.31 -6.19 13.59
C LYS A 133 10.47 -7.38 13.10
N VAL A 134 9.15 -7.20 13.01
CA VAL A 134 8.25 -8.20 12.43
C VAL A 134 8.46 -8.22 10.92
N ASP A 135 8.64 -9.42 10.34
CA ASP A 135 8.68 -9.57 8.88
C ASP A 135 7.27 -9.35 8.32
N LEU A 136 7.04 -8.15 7.78
CA LEU A 136 5.75 -7.76 7.19
C LEU A 136 5.33 -8.67 6.03
N ARG A 137 6.28 -9.23 5.29
CA ARG A 137 6.00 -10.16 4.18
C ARG A 137 5.36 -11.43 4.71
N GLN A 138 5.86 -11.95 5.84
CA GLN A 138 5.24 -13.11 6.49
C GLN A 138 3.97 -12.75 7.25
N PHE A 139 3.94 -11.59 7.91
CA PHE A 139 2.79 -11.15 8.73
C PHE A 139 1.53 -11.05 7.88
N VAL A 140 1.62 -10.40 6.73
CA VAL A 140 0.52 -10.20 5.80
C VAL A 140 0.01 -11.53 5.22
N ASN A 141 0.91 -12.48 4.97
CA ASN A 141 0.56 -13.77 4.36
C ASN A 141 0.04 -14.81 5.37
N LYS A 142 0.14 -14.56 6.68
CA LYS A 142 -0.38 -15.44 7.75
C LYS A 142 -1.80 -15.06 8.22
N ALA A 143 -2.34 -13.95 7.74
CA ALA A 143 -3.65 -13.42 8.13
C ALA A 143 -4.80 -13.93 7.22
N GLU A 144 -4.52 -14.86 6.31
CA GLU A 144 -5.48 -15.58 5.46
C GLU A 144 -5.64 -17.02 5.97
#